data_AF-A0A3C1KPE0-F1
#
_entry.id   AF-A0A3C1KPE0-F1
#
_cell.length_a   1.000
_cell.length_b   1.000
_cell.length_c   1.000
_cell.angle_alpha   90.00
_cell.angle_beta   90.00
_cell.angle_gamma   90.00
#
_symmetry.space_group_name_H-M   'P 1'
#
loop_
_entity.id
_entity.type
_entity.pdbx_description
1 polymer ?
#
loop_
_entity_poly.entity_id
_entity_poly.type
_entity_poly.pdbx_seq_one_letter_code
_entity_poly.pdbx_strand_id
1 'polypeptide(L)'
;MFDSRESSRAVFSPFASEEVSPPFSPHWEAKRRAAEALRALTEALVTSDASTDLINALAQRLEREAHQLQAEPRLYGLTAFLKDGKHGGHGEVNHELNALGGWSNPLSPALNMWLKGREAFGTVRCGYAYEGPPGYIHGGFIAAIFDQFLGMAQLAGDNPGMTGSLTVRYHRPTPLNRDLDLRATLQDSAGRKTVVTGEMLLDGEVT
;
A
#
# COMPACT_ATOMS: atom_id res chain seq x y z
N MET A 1 12.55 25.85 10.02
CA MET A 1 13.97 25.82 10.42
C MET A 1 14.15 24.49 11.13
N PHE A 2 14.57 23.45 10.41
CA PHE A 2 14.81 22.13 10.99
C PHE A 2 16.25 22.08 11.45
N ASP A 3 16.43 21.83 12.75
CA ASP A 3 17.74 21.72 13.40
C ASP A 3 18.45 20.46 12.91
N SER A 4 19.67 20.64 12.41
CA SER A 4 20.46 19.66 11.67
C SER A 4 21.56 19.05 12.55
N ARG A 5 21.21 18.61 13.77
CA ARG A 5 22.14 17.94 14.68
C ARG A 5 21.48 16.88 15.56
N GLU A 6 21.04 15.78 14.96
CA GLU A 6 21.07 14.47 15.62
C GLU A 6 21.66 13.41 14.68
N SER A 7 22.57 12.63 15.23
CA SER A 7 23.54 11.80 14.55
C SER A 7 23.04 10.36 14.35
N SER A 8 23.19 9.87 13.12
CA SER A 8 23.57 8.49 12.73
C SER A 8 22.78 7.27 13.22
N ARG A 9 21.44 7.34 13.27
CA ARG A 9 20.66 6.14 12.91
C ARG A 9 20.45 6.16 11.40
N ALA A 10 20.90 5.11 10.71
CA ALA A 10 20.47 4.88 9.33
C ALA A 10 18.94 4.99 9.31
N VAL A 11 18.40 5.95 8.56
CA VAL A 11 16.96 6.11 8.42
C VAL A 11 16.47 4.83 7.78
N PHE A 12 15.73 4.02 8.55
CA PHE A 12 15.10 2.82 8.03
C PHE A 12 14.19 3.24 6.87
N SER A 13 14.52 2.77 5.67
CA SER A 13 13.69 2.96 4.50
C SER A 13 13.01 1.63 4.19
N PRO A 14 11.69 1.52 4.35
CA PRO A 14 10.97 0.30 3.98
C PRO A 14 10.99 0.04 2.46
N PHE A 15 11.54 0.97 1.68
CA PHE A 15 11.66 0.92 0.22
C PHE A 15 13.09 0.61 -0.24
N ALA A 16 13.98 0.17 0.65
CA ALA A 16 15.39 -0.08 0.34
C ALA A 16 15.63 -1.36 -0.46
N SER A 17 14.68 -2.31 -0.42
CA SER A 17 14.81 -3.63 -1.05
C SER A 17 13.45 -4.15 -1.49
N GLU A 18 13.47 -5.07 -2.45
CA GLU A 18 12.30 -5.84 -2.85
C GLU A 18 11.72 -6.66 -1.69
N GLU A 19 12.58 -7.11 -0.76
CA GLU A 19 12.12 -7.81 0.44
C GLU A 19 11.26 -6.88 1.31
N VAL A 20 10.06 -7.35 1.64
CA VAL A 20 9.16 -6.69 2.56
C VAL A 20 9.82 -6.61 3.92
N SER A 21 10.02 -5.38 4.39
CA SER A 21 10.72 -5.17 5.65
C SER A 21 9.96 -5.82 6.82
N PRO A 22 10.68 -6.41 7.80
CA PRO A 22 10.05 -7.01 8.96
C PRO A 22 9.27 -5.96 9.77
N PRO A 23 8.20 -6.36 10.48
CA PRO A 23 7.46 -5.44 11.34
C PRO A 23 8.38 -4.88 12.44
N PHE A 24 8.27 -3.58 12.71
CA PHE A 24 9.09 -2.90 13.70
C PHE A 24 8.89 -3.41 15.14
N SER A 25 7.72 -4.01 15.43
CA SER A 25 7.40 -4.51 16.77
C SER A 25 6.42 -5.71 16.72
N PRO A 26 6.31 -6.49 17.81
CA PRO A 26 5.32 -7.57 17.92
C PRO A 26 3.88 -7.09 17.75
N HIS A 27 3.60 -5.83 18.09
CA HIS A 27 2.30 -5.22 17.84
C HIS A 27 2.02 -5.07 16.34
N TRP A 28 3.00 -4.61 15.55
CA TRP A 28 2.85 -4.54 14.10
C TRP A 28 2.76 -5.92 13.46
N GLU A 29 3.54 -6.89 13.94
CA GLU A 29 3.43 -8.28 13.51
C GLU A 29 2.00 -8.83 13.69
N ALA A 30 1.42 -8.62 14.88
CA ALA A 30 0.04 -9.03 15.16
C ALA A 30 -0.98 -8.32 14.24
N LYS A 31 -0.79 -7.02 13.97
CA LYS A 31 -1.68 -6.26 13.08
C LYS A 31 -1.56 -6.67 11.61
N ARG A 32 -0.34 -6.95 11.11
CA ARG A 32 -0.15 -7.52 9.76
C ARG A 32 -0.89 -8.83 9.60
N ARG A 33 -0.75 -9.74 10.58
CA ARG A 33 -1.47 -11.04 10.58
C ARG A 33 -2.99 -10.86 10.56
N ALA A 34 -3.51 -9.93 11.36
CA ALA A 34 -4.94 -9.63 11.39
C ALA A 34 -5.43 -9.01 10.06
N ALA A 35 -4.66 -8.08 9.49
CA ALA A 35 -4.97 -7.46 8.21
C ALA A 35 -4.96 -8.48 7.06
N GLU A 36 -4.01 -9.42 7.05
CA GLU A 36 -3.95 -10.51 6.07
C GLU A 36 -5.16 -11.44 6.18
N ALA A 37 -5.56 -11.82 7.40
CA ALA A 37 -6.78 -12.61 7.62
C ALA A 37 -8.04 -11.87 7.13
N LEU A 38 -8.12 -10.55 7.33
CA LEU A 38 -9.23 -9.72 6.83
C LEU A 38 -9.23 -9.61 5.30
N ARG A 39 -8.06 -9.51 4.65
CA ARG A 39 -7.96 -9.56 3.18
C ARG A 39 -8.46 -10.89 2.63
N ALA A 40 -7.98 -12.00 3.21
CA ALA A 40 -8.43 -13.34 2.82
C ALA A 40 -9.94 -13.53 3.01
N LEU A 41 -10.50 -13.02 4.11
CA LEU A 41 -11.94 -13.05 4.36
C LEU A 41 -12.71 -12.18 3.35
N THR A 42 -12.19 -11.01 3.00
CA THR A 42 -12.79 -10.13 1.98
C THR A 42 -12.87 -10.82 0.63
N GLU A 43 -11.75 -11.40 0.17
CA GLU A 43 -11.67 -12.17 -1.07
C GLU A 43 -12.66 -13.35 -1.09
N ALA A 44 -12.74 -14.09 0.01
CA ALA A 44 -13.71 -15.19 0.14
C ALA A 44 -15.15 -14.67 0.15
N LEU A 45 -15.45 -13.59 0.86
CA LEU A 45 -16.80 -13.05 0.98
C LEU A 45 -17.34 -12.56 -0.37
N VAL A 46 -16.54 -11.87 -1.17
CA VAL A 46 -17.00 -11.34 -2.48
C VAL A 46 -17.20 -12.43 -3.54
N THR A 47 -16.64 -13.62 -3.34
CA THR A 47 -16.74 -14.75 -4.29
C THR A 47 -17.61 -15.91 -3.80
N SER A 48 -18.04 -15.89 -2.53
CA SER A 48 -18.74 -17.01 -1.91
C SER A 48 -20.25 -17.00 -2.19
N ASP A 49 -20.79 -18.17 -2.54
CA ASP A 49 -22.23 -18.48 -2.57
C ASP A 49 -22.66 -19.27 -1.31
N ALA A 50 -22.09 -18.90 -0.15
CA ALA A 50 -22.43 -19.54 1.12
C ALA A 50 -23.90 -19.30 1.51
N SER A 51 -24.47 -20.24 2.26
CA SER A 51 -25.83 -20.11 2.79
C SER A 51 -26.02 -18.81 3.58
N THR A 52 -27.21 -18.21 3.50
CA THR A 52 -27.60 -17.02 4.27
C THR A 52 -27.35 -17.17 5.77
N ASP A 53 -27.59 -18.35 6.35
CA ASP A 53 -27.34 -18.60 7.77
C ASP A 53 -25.86 -18.48 8.15
N LEU A 54 -24.96 -19.02 7.32
CA LEU A 54 -23.52 -18.89 7.51
C LEU A 54 -23.07 -17.44 7.40
N ILE A 55 -23.59 -16.69 6.43
CA ILE A 55 -23.29 -15.25 6.24
C ILE A 55 -23.78 -14.43 7.45
N ASN A 56 -24.99 -14.68 7.93
CA ASN A 56 -25.53 -14.02 9.13
C ASN A 56 -24.68 -14.33 10.38
N ALA A 57 -24.29 -15.59 10.57
CA ALA A 57 -23.44 -15.99 11.68
C ALA A 57 -22.04 -15.37 11.60
N LEU A 58 -21.49 -15.22 10.39
CA LEU A 58 -20.23 -14.50 10.14
C LEU A 58 -20.36 -13.02 10.49
N ALA A 59 -21.42 -12.35 10.01
CA ALA A 59 -21.67 -10.93 10.29
C ALA A 59 -21.71 -10.67 11.81
N GLN A 60 -22.48 -11.46 12.56
CA GLN A 60 -22.57 -11.34 14.01
C GLN A 60 -21.22 -11.52 14.72
N ARG A 61 -20.34 -12.41 14.22
CA ARG A 61 -18.98 -12.55 14.76
C ARG A 61 -18.17 -11.28 14.48
N LEU A 62 -18.15 -10.82 13.23
CA LEU A 62 -17.40 -9.63 12.83
C LEU A 62 -17.85 -8.37 13.57
N GLU A 63 -19.16 -8.20 13.80
CA GLU A 63 -19.71 -7.09 14.59
C GLU A 63 -19.19 -7.10 16.03
N ARG A 64 -19.11 -8.28 16.67
CA ARG A 64 -18.56 -8.42 18.02
C ARG A 64 -17.07 -8.12 18.06
N GLU A 65 -16.29 -8.66 17.13
CA GLU A 65 -14.84 -8.39 17.03
C GLU A 65 -14.58 -6.91 16.77
N ALA A 66 -15.36 -6.28 15.88
CA ALA A 66 -15.27 -4.86 15.60
C ALA A 66 -15.59 -4.01 16.84
N HIS A 67 -16.65 -4.36 17.59
CA HIS A 67 -17.00 -3.68 18.83
C HIS A 67 -15.88 -3.79 19.89
N GLN A 68 -15.29 -4.99 20.04
CA GLN A 68 -14.15 -5.19 20.95
C GLN A 68 -12.95 -4.32 20.56
N LEU A 69 -12.56 -4.32 19.28
CA LEU A 69 -11.42 -3.51 18.81
C LEU A 69 -11.69 -2.00 18.92
N GLN A 70 -12.95 -1.56 18.77
CA GLN A 70 -13.35 -0.16 18.92
C GLN A 70 -13.31 0.33 20.38
N ALA A 71 -13.42 -0.58 21.35
CA ALA A 71 -13.36 -0.27 22.78
C ALA A 71 -11.92 -0.10 23.30
N GLU A 72 -10.92 -0.61 22.57
CA GLU A 72 -9.50 -0.43 22.87
C GLU A 72 -9.03 1.01 22.62
N PRO A 73 -7.88 1.44 23.18
CA PRO A 73 -7.30 2.75 22.87
C PRO A 73 -7.05 2.94 21.36
N ARG A 74 -7.48 4.09 20.84
CA ARG A 74 -7.40 4.42 19.40
C ARG A 74 -6.49 5.61 19.14
N LEU A 75 -5.62 5.45 18.14
CA LEU A 75 -4.79 6.52 17.58
C LEU A 75 -5.35 6.91 16.22
N TYR A 76 -5.68 8.20 16.05
CA TYR A 76 -6.36 8.71 14.86
C TYR A 76 -5.37 9.40 13.91
N GLY A 77 -5.04 8.69 12.83
CA GLY A 77 -4.14 9.17 11.78
C GLY A 77 -2.65 9.06 12.12
N LEU A 78 -1.80 9.30 11.11
CA LEU A 78 -0.35 9.12 11.20
C LEU A 78 0.28 9.92 12.35
N THR A 79 -0.14 11.17 12.54
CA THR A 79 0.41 12.05 13.60
C THR A 79 0.23 11.46 14.99
N ALA A 80 -0.89 10.77 15.25
CA ALA A 80 -1.13 10.15 16.55
C ALA A 80 -0.19 8.95 16.80
N PHE A 81 0.08 8.15 15.77
CA PHE A 81 1.02 7.02 15.85
C PHE A 81 2.48 7.46 16.02
N LEU A 82 2.85 8.63 15.49
CA LEU A 82 4.22 9.13 15.55
C LEU A 82 4.56 9.85 16.86
N LYS A 83 3.55 10.25 17.64
CA LYS A 83 3.69 11.19 18.75
C LYS A 83 4.66 10.73 19.84
N ASP A 84 4.68 9.44 20.18
CA ASP A 84 5.46 8.91 21.29
C ASP A 84 6.61 7.98 20.86
N GLY A 85 6.82 7.80 19.55
CA GLY A 85 7.87 6.98 18.98
C GLY A 85 7.73 5.47 19.22
N LYS A 86 6.66 4.98 19.86
CA LYS A 86 6.49 3.55 20.17
C LYS A 86 6.21 2.69 18.93
N HIS A 87 5.81 3.32 17.85
CA HIS A 87 5.34 2.67 16.63
C HIS A 87 6.35 2.73 15.48
N GLY A 88 7.57 3.18 15.74
CA GLY A 88 8.58 3.47 14.73
C GLY A 88 8.51 4.92 14.23
N GLY A 89 9.34 5.24 13.25
CA GLY A 89 9.35 6.54 12.59
C GLY A 89 8.25 6.66 11.52
N HIS A 90 8.30 7.78 10.78
CA HIS A 90 7.34 8.07 9.72
C HIS A 90 7.29 6.97 8.65
N GLY A 91 8.47 6.46 8.25
CA GLY A 91 8.59 5.39 7.27
C GLY A 91 7.89 4.12 7.72
N GLU A 92 8.15 3.67 8.95
CA GLU A 92 7.53 2.47 9.53
C GLU A 92 6.01 2.61 9.60
N VAL A 93 5.50 3.69 10.22
CA VAL A 93 4.05 3.87 10.39
C VAL A 93 3.34 3.96 9.04
N ASN A 94 3.93 4.65 8.06
CA ASN A 94 3.36 4.74 6.72
C ASN A 94 3.38 3.36 6.02
N HIS A 95 4.46 2.60 6.13
CA HIS A 95 4.56 1.25 5.57
C HIS A 95 3.57 0.26 6.19
N GLU A 96 3.08 0.52 7.39
CA GLU A 96 2.05 -0.29 8.02
C GLU A 96 0.63 0.15 7.65
N LEU A 97 0.35 1.45 7.60
CA LEU A 97 -1.02 1.97 7.56
C LEU A 97 -1.47 2.54 6.22
N ASN A 98 -0.54 2.72 5.26
CA ASN A 98 -0.86 3.27 3.95
C ASN A 98 -1.99 2.49 3.24
N ALA A 99 -2.84 3.21 2.51
CA ALA A 99 -4.04 2.63 1.90
C ALA A 99 -3.74 1.67 0.74
N LEU A 100 -2.56 1.76 0.11
CA LEU A 100 -2.20 0.97 -1.07
C LEU A 100 -1.03 0.01 -0.79
N GLY A 101 -0.04 0.45 -0.01
CA GLY A 101 1.15 -0.35 0.36
C GLY A 101 1.24 -0.73 1.83
N GLY A 102 0.21 -0.44 2.64
CA GLY A 102 0.22 -0.68 4.08
C GLY A 102 -0.01 -2.15 4.44
N TRP A 103 0.97 -2.80 5.07
CA TRP A 103 0.87 -4.23 5.45
C TRP A 103 -0.14 -4.51 6.57
N SER A 104 -0.36 -3.54 7.45
CA SER A 104 -1.34 -3.58 8.53
C SER A 104 -2.70 -2.95 8.15
N ASN A 105 -2.88 -2.51 6.90
CA ASN A 105 -4.15 -1.98 6.40
C ASN A 105 -4.87 -3.06 5.55
N PRO A 106 -6.04 -3.55 5.95
CA PRO A 106 -6.74 -4.61 5.21
C PRO A 106 -7.36 -4.14 3.88
N LEU A 107 -7.45 -2.83 3.61
CA LEU A 107 -7.88 -2.32 2.30
C LEU A 107 -6.76 -2.35 1.26
N SER A 108 -5.51 -2.33 1.74
CA SER A 108 -4.32 -2.32 0.90
C SER A 108 -4.23 -3.62 0.07
N PRO A 109 -4.02 -3.55 -1.26
CA PRO A 109 -3.66 -4.69 -2.10
C PRO A 109 -2.24 -5.22 -1.82
N ALA A 110 -1.60 -4.76 -0.74
CA ALA A 110 -0.23 -5.09 -0.38
C ALA A 110 0.77 -4.72 -1.50
N LEU A 111 0.61 -3.51 -2.07
CA LEU A 111 1.56 -2.96 -3.03
C LEU A 111 2.95 -2.89 -2.38
N ASN A 112 3.85 -3.76 -2.83
CA ASN A 112 5.24 -3.74 -2.42
C ASN A 112 6.02 -2.81 -3.35
N MET A 113 6.98 -2.05 -2.81
CA MET A 113 7.70 -1.04 -3.57
C MET A 113 9.11 -0.87 -3.05
N TRP A 114 10.06 -0.63 -3.96
CA TRP A 114 11.43 -0.36 -3.62
C TRP A 114 12.14 0.52 -4.65
N LEU A 115 13.27 1.08 -4.25
CA LEU A 115 14.11 1.94 -5.07
C LEU A 115 15.43 1.25 -5.40
N LYS A 116 15.93 1.48 -6.61
CA LYS A 116 17.28 1.09 -7.03
C LYS A 116 17.87 2.20 -7.89
N GLY A 117 18.76 3.01 -7.29
CA GLY A 117 19.29 4.20 -7.95
C GLY A 117 18.20 5.22 -8.24
N ARG A 118 17.99 5.56 -9.52
CA ARG A 118 16.96 6.51 -9.99
C ARG A 118 15.69 5.82 -10.51
N GLU A 119 15.59 4.51 -10.31
CA GLU A 119 14.45 3.70 -10.71
C GLU A 119 13.68 3.25 -9.48
N ALA A 120 12.36 3.17 -9.65
CA ALA A 120 11.46 2.59 -8.69
C ALA A 120 10.83 1.32 -9.28
N PHE A 121 10.60 0.35 -8.41
CA PHE A 121 10.01 -0.93 -8.75
C PHE A 121 8.90 -1.24 -7.75
N GLY A 122 7.92 -2.02 -8.17
CA GLY A 122 6.89 -2.51 -7.28
C GLY A 122 6.26 -3.79 -7.79
N THR A 123 5.59 -4.50 -6.89
CA THR A 123 4.80 -5.67 -7.21
C THR A 123 3.45 -5.59 -6.52
N VAL A 124 2.41 -6.06 -7.20
CA VAL A 124 1.06 -6.10 -6.65
C VAL A 124 0.29 -7.28 -7.24
N ARG A 125 -0.60 -7.86 -6.44
CA ARG A 125 -1.52 -8.92 -6.87
C ARG A 125 -2.93 -8.58 -6.37
N CYS A 126 -3.79 -8.14 -7.28
CA CYS A 126 -5.17 -7.82 -6.96
C CYS A 126 -6.09 -9.03 -7.19
N GLY A 127 -6.82 -9.44 -6.15
CA GLY A 127 -7.85 -10.48 -6.24
C GLY A 127 -9.23 -9.92 -6.62
N TYR A 128 -10.27 -10.74 -6.46
CA TYR A 128 -11.64 -10.41 -6.84
C TYR A 128 -12.24 -9.25 -6.03
N ALA A 129 -11.69 -8.92 -4.86
CA ALA A 129 -12.11 -7.73 -4.11
C ALA A 129 -11.83 -6.41 -4.86
N TYR A 130 -11.03 -6.44 -5.92
CA TYR A 130 -10.61 -5.29 -6.73
C TYR A 130 -11.21 -5.31 -8.14
N GLU A 131 -12.13 -6.23 -8.42
CA GLU A 131 -12.76 -6.39 -9.74
C GLU A 131 -13.54 -5.13 -10.15
N GLY A 132 -13.39 -4.74 -11.42
CA GLY A 132 -14.24 -3.72 -12.04
C GLY A 132 -14.99 -4.31 -13.23
N PRO A 133 -14.36 -4.39 -14.41
CA PRO A 133 -14.86 -5.24 -15.48
C PRO A 133 -14.66 -6.73 -15.14
N PRO A 134 -15.47 -7.64 -15.69
CA PRO A 134 -15.33 -9.07 -15.45
C PRO A 134 -13.90 -9.59 -15.72
N GLY A 135 -13.24 -10.13 -14.70
CA GLY A 135 -11.88 -10.68 -14.75
C GLY A 135 -10.75 -9.66 -14.68
N TYR A 136 -11.03 -8.36 -14.54
CA TYR A 136 -10.02 -7.30 -14.61
C TYR A 136 -10.09 -6.33 -13.42
N ILE A 137 -8.93 -5.76 -13.07
CA ILE A 137 -8.83 -4.76 -12.00
C ILE A 137 -9.64 -3.52 -12.40
N HIS A 138 -10.42 -2.98 -11.46
CA HIS A 138 -11.12 -1.72 -11.66
C HIS A 138 -10.11 -0.58 -11.90
N GLY A 139 -10.31 0.20 -12.97
CA GLY A 139 -9.37 1.26 -13.37
C GLY A 139 -9.07 2.28 -12.26
N GLY A 140 -10.05 2.60 -11.41
CA GLY A 140 -9.84 3.44 -10.23
C GLY A 140 -8.78 2.92 -9.25
N PHE A 141 -8.69 1.59 -9.04
CA PHE A 141 -7.64 1.00 -8.20
C PHE A 141 -6.28 1.03 -8.91
N ILE A 142 -6.23 0.82 -10.22
CA ILE A 142 -5.00 0.97 -11.01
C ILE A 142 -4.46 2.41 -10.87
N ALA A 143 -5.34 3.42 -11.00
CA ALA A 143 -4.95 4.81 -10.82
C ALA A 143 -4.46 5.11 -9.40
N ALA A 144 -5.12 4.58 -8.37
CA ALA A 144 -4.69 4.74 -6.98
C ALA A 144 -3.34 4.05 -6.69
N ILE A 145 -3.11 2.87 -7.27
CA ILE A 145 -1.82 2.16 -7.19
C ILE A 145 -0.72 3.01 -7.85
N PHE A 146 -0.98 3.57 -9.04
CA PHE A 146 -0.02 4.47 -9.69
C PHE A 146 0.26 5.72 -8.86
N ASP A 147 -0.76 6.35 -8.26
CA ASP A 147 -0.56 7.52 -7.40
C ASP A 147 0.39 7.20 -6.24
N GLN A 148 0.14 6.10 -5.52
CA GLN A 148 1.01 5.67 -4.43
C GLN A 148 2.42 5.33 -4.91
N PHE A 149 2.54 4.56 -5.99
CA PHE A 149 3.81 4.08 -6.51
C PHE A 149 4.69 5.22 -7.04
N LEU A 150 4.12 6.13 -7.84
CA LEU A 150 4.84 7.28 -8.37
C LEU A 150 5.13 8.32 -7.27
N GLY A 151 4.27 8.43 -6.26
CA GLY A 151 4.54 9.19 -5.04
C GLY A 151 5.79 8.70 -4.31
N MET A 152 5.92 7.38 -4.16
CA MET A 152 7.11 6.74 -3.57
C MET A 152 8.34 6.91 -4.47
N ALA A 153 8.20 6.75 -5.79
CA ALA A 153 9.30 6.88 -6.75
C ALA A 153 10.00 8.25 -6.72
N GLN A 154 9.28 9.32 -6.31
CA GLN A 154 9.89 10.65 -6.12
C GLN A 154 10.96 10.67 -5.02
N LEU A 155 10.93 9.73 -4.07
CA LEU A 155 11.97 9.57 -3.03
C LEU A 155 13.33 9.15 -3.60
N ALA A 156 13.38 8.66 -4.86
CA ALA A 156 14.64 8.45 -5.57
C ALA A 156 15.31 9.77 -6.01
N GLY A 157 14.59 10.89 -5.91
CA GLY A 157 15.11 12.25 -6.09
C GLY A 157 15.15 13.03 -4.78
N ASP A 158 15.80 14.18 -4.79
CA ASP A 158 16.00 15.02 -3.60
C ASP A 158 14.84 15.99 -3.30
N ASN A 159 13.68 15.83 -3.96
CA ASN A 159 12.59 16.80 -3.89
C ASN A 159 11.22 16.13 -3.66
N PRO A 160 10.88 15.81 -2.39
CA PRO A 160 9.57 15.26 -2.04
C PRO A 160 8.46 16.29 -2.28
N GLY A 161 7.33 15.85 -2.82
CA GLY A 161 6.19 16.71 -3.16
C GLY A 161 4.85 15.99 -3.11
N MET A 162 3.78 16.78 -3.13
CA MET A 162 2.41 16.27 -3.25
C MET A 162 2.06 16.03 -4.73
N THR A 163 1.19 15.06 -5.00
CA THR A 163 0.65 14.84 -6.35
C THR A 163 -0.02 16.12 -6.86
N GLY A 164 0.55 16.71 -7.92
CA GLY A 164 -0.05 17.87 -8.60
C GLY A 164 -1.01 17.46 -9.72
N SER A 165 -0.64 16.43 -10.49
CA SER A 165 -1.48 15.87 -11.56
C SER A 165 -1.08 14.42 -11.81
N LEU A 166 -2.06 13.57 -12.08
CA LEU A 166 -1.85 12.18 -12.49
C LEU A 166 -2.58 11.94 -13.80
N THR A 167 -1.89 11.41 -14.81
CA THR A 167 -2.48 10.99 -16.09
C THR A 167 -2.22 9.51 -16.27
N VAL A 168 -3.30 8.72 -16.32
CA VAL A 168 -3.24 7.27 -16.53
C VAL A 168 -3.79 6.93 -17.91
N ARG A 169 -3.05 6.13 -18.67
CA ARG A 169 -3.47 5.59 -19.96
C ARG A 169 -3.60 4.07 -19.82
N TYR A 170 -4.79 3.54 -20.08
CA TYR A 170 -5.07 2.10 -20.02
C TYR A 170 -4.85 1.52 -21.41
N HIS A 171 -3.83 0.67 -21.58
CA HIS A 171 -3.41 0.18 -22.89
C HIS A 171 -4.04 -1.17 -23.23
N ARG A 172 -4.19 -2.03 -22.23
CA ARG A 172 -4.81 -3.36 -22.27
C ARG A 172 -5.55 -3.62 -20.94
N PRO A 173 -6.48 -4.58 -20.92
CA PRO A 173 -7.09 -5.02 -19.67
C PRO A 173 -6.05 -5.59 -18.69
N THR A 174 -6.04 -5.11 -17.45
CA THR A 174 -5.15 -5.60 -16.39
C THR A 174 -5.84 -6.71 -15.58
N PRO A 175 -5.39 -7.98 -15.67
CA PRO A 175 -6.12 -9.11 -15.11
C PRO A 175 -6.03 -9.21 -13.58
N LEU A 176 -7.09 -9.75 -12.98
CA LEU A 176 -7.10 -10.18 -11.58
C LEU A 176 -6.24 -11.43 -11.37
N ASN A 177 -5.84 -11.69 -10.12
CA ASN A 177 -5.16 -12.91 -9.70
C ASN A 177 -3.87 -13.24 -10.47
N ARG A 178 -3.20 -12.20 -10.97
CA ARG A 178 -1.87 -12.28 -11.58
C ARG A 178 -0.92 -11.36 -10.82
N ASP A 179 0.34 -11.76 -10.80
CA ASP A 179 1.40 -10.94 -10.22
C ASP A 179 1.78 -9.89 -11.26
N LEU A 180 1.70 -8.62 -10.87
CA LEU A 180 1.93 -7.48 -11.74
C LEU A 180 3.16 -6.73 -11.26
N ASP A 181 4.04 -6.40 -12.20
CA ASP A 181 5.20 -5.57 -11.94
C ASP A 181 4.85 -4.11 -12.18
N LEU A 182 5.46 -3.22 -11.41
CA LEU A 182 5.49 -1.81 -11.66
C LEU A 182 6.93 -1.34 -11.82
N ARG A 183 7.14 -0.43 -12.76
CA ARG A 183 8.45 0.20 -13.00
C ARG A 183 8.25 1.68 -13.23
N ALA A 184 9.09 2.51 -12.64
CA ALA A 184 9.09 3.93 -12.88
C ALA A 184 10.50 4.51 -12.95
N THR A 185 10.64 5.55 -13.76
CA THR A 185 11.88 6.32 -13.89
C THR A 185 11.60 7.78 -13.57
N LEU A 186 12.49 8.37 -12.77
CA LEU A 186 12.45 9.78 -12.45
C LEU A 186 12.93 10.60 -13.66
N GLN A 187 11.99 11.28 -14.34
CA GLN A 187 12.31 12.26 -15.37
C GLN A 187 12.62 13.60 -14.70
N ASP A 188 13.58 14.34 -15.26
CA ASP A 188 14.28 15.43 -14.59
C ASP A 188 13.36 16.50 -13.94
N SER A 189 13.85 17.13 -12.86
CA SER A 189 13.06 18.11 -12.09
C SER A 189 13.14 19.51 -12.70
N ALA A 190 12.00 20.11 -13.02
CA ALA A 190 11.90 21.50 -13.48
C ALA A 190 11.44 22.40 -12.32
N GLY A 191 12.40 23.02 -11.62
CA GLY A 191 12.11 23.87 -10.45
C GLY A 191 11.45 23.05 -9.32
N ARG A 192 10.24 23.44 -8.92
CA ARG A 192 9.49 22.72 -7.85
C ARG A 192 8.72 21.49 -8.35
N LYS A 193 8.73 21.21 -9.66
CA LYS A 193 7.95 20.12 -10.26
C LYS A 193 8.86 18.92 -10.56
N THR A 194 8.50 17.78 -9.99
CA THR A 194 9.10 16.49 -10.30
C THR A 194 8.18 15.75 -11.27
N VAL A 195 8.72 15.20 -12.35
CA VAL A 195 7.96 14.39 -13.32
C VAL A 195 8.40 12.95 -13.19
N VAL A 196 7.45 12.05 -12.92
CA VAL A 196 7.72 10.61 -12.85
C VAL A 196 6.83 9.91 -13.87
N THR A 197 7.42 9.00 -14.62
CA THR A 197 6.69 8.13 -15.56
C THR A 197 6.86 6.70 -15.10
N GLY A 198 5.78 5.93 -15.11
CA GLY A 198 5.83 4.51 -14.79
C GLY A 198 4.79 3.70 -15.54
N GLU A 199 4.99 2.39 -15.52
CA GLU A 199 4.24 1.38 -16.25
C GLU A 199 3.86 0.24 -15.30
N MET A 200 2.74 -0.41 -15.58
CA MET A 200 2.28 -1.64 -14.94
C MET A 200 2.35 -2.75 -15.98
N LEU A 201 2.98 -3.87 -15.63
CA LEU A 201 3.32 -4.93 -16.56
C LEU A 201 2.81 -6.28 -16.09
N LEU A 202 2.37 -7.09 -17.04
CA LEU A 202 2.11 -8.51 -16.89
C LEU A 202 3.09 -9.27 -17.79
N ASP A 203 3.88 -10.17 -17.23
CA ASP A 203 4.86 -10.98 -17.97
C ASP A 203 5.79 -10.12 -18.87
N GLY A 204 6.10 -8.89 -18.43
CA GLY A 204 6.94 -7.93 -19.16
C GLY A 204 6.22 -7.06 -20.18
N GLU A 205 4.91 -7.20 -20.38
CA GLU A 205 4.10 -6.36 -21.28
C GLU A 205 3.21 -5.37 -20.53
N VAL A 206 3.15 -4.13 -21.02
CA VAL A 206 2.28 -3.08 -20.44
C VAL A 206 0.81 -3.44 -20.57
N THR A 207 0.08 -3.35 -19.45
CA THR A 207 -1.39 -3.40 -19.41
C THR A 207 -1.96 -2.01 -19.18
#